data_AF-A0A8J2RKC3-F1
#
_entry.id   AF-A0A8J2RKC3-F1
#
_cell.length_a   1.000
_cell.length_b   1.000
_cell.length_c   1.000
_cell.angle_alpha   90.00
_cell.angle_beta   90.00
_cell.angle_gamma   90.00
#
_symmetry.space_group_name_H-M   'P 1'
#
loop_
_entity.id
_entity.type
_entity.pdbx_description
1 polymer ?
#
loop_
_entity_poly.entity_id
_entity_poly.type
_entity_poly.pdbx_seq_one_letter_code
_entity_poly.pdbx_strand_id
1 'polypeptide(L)'
;MSTTILILLTVSVVVWWWMSGDVSTNVLSVNYTDEQGQLLDTLPVCRDFKYGECKRPACKYIHLLDDHVEITDMRVTVCRDAVSGKCLRNSCKFYHLPIVLPHPATLASSMTR
;
A
#
# COMPACT_ATOMS: atom_id res chain seq x y z
N MET A 1 -1.54 -17.44 43.71
CA MET A 1 -2.74 -17.34 42.85
C MET A 1 -3.34 -15.95 43.06
N SER A 2 -2.97 -14.90 42.33
CA SER A 2 -3.57 -14.59 41.03
C SER A 2 -3.13 -13.16 40.64
N THR A 3 -1.82 -12.91 40.58
CA THR A 3 -1.29 -11.66 39.97
C THR A 3 -0.74 -11.92 38.58
N THR A 4 -0.38 -13.18 38.27
CA THR A 4 0.10 -13.63 36.96
C THR A 4 -1.01 -13.65 35.88
N ILE A 5 -2.28 -13.81 36.27
CA ILE A 5 -3.41 -13.90 35.31
C ILE A 5 -3.82 -12.53 34.77
N LEU A 6 -3.67 -11.45 35.56
CA LEU A 6 -4.09 -10.10 35.13
C LEU A 6 -3.13 -9.50 34.07
N ILE A 7 -1.86 -9.89 34.09
CA ILE A 7 -0.83 -9.41 33.14
C ILE A 7 -1.02 -10.08 31.76
N LEU A 8 -1.56 -11.30 31.70
CA LEU A 8 -1.80 -11.99 30.42
C LEU A 8 -2.97 -11.39 29.62
N LEU A 9 -3.96 -10.78 30.30
CA LEU A 9 -5.08 -10.11 29.62
C LEU A 9 -4.70 -8.73 29.08
N THR A 10 -3.76 -8.02 29.70
CA THR A 10 -3.28 -6.72 29.21
C THR A 10 -2.35 -6.88 28.01
N VAL A 11 -1.52 -7.92 27.97
CA VAL A 11 -0.66 -8.22 26.81
C VAL A 11 -1.49 -8.47 25.55
N SER A 12 -2.66 -9.09 25.64
CA SER A 12 -3.55 -9.25 24.49
C SER A 12 -4.01 -7.92 23.89
N VAL A 13 -4.36 -6.90 24.68
CA VAL A 13 -4.82 -5.62 24.08
C VAL A 13 -3.66 -4.83 23.46
N VAL A 14 -2.46 -4.89 24.08
CA VAL A 14 -1.26 -4.17 23.62
C VAL A 14 -0.63 -4.83 22.38
N VAL A 15 -0.63 -6.17 22.31
CA VAL A 15 -0.14 -6.93 21.14
C VAL A 15 -1.08 -6.79 19.94
N TRP A 16 -2.40 -6.70 20.17
CA TRP A 16 -3.36 -6.43 19.09
C TRP A 16 -3.25 -4.99 18.55
N TRP A 17 -2.83 -4.03 19.37
CA TRP A 17 -2.53 -2.66 18.91
C TRP A 17 -1.24 -2.57 18.08
N TRP A 18 -0.21 -3.39 18.36
CA TRP A 18 1.07 -3.32 17.64
C TRP A 18 1.08 -4.06 16.29
N MET A 19 0.15 -4.99 16.05
CA MET A 19 0.03 -5.72 14.78
C MET A 19 -0.79 -4.99 13.71
N SER A 20 -1.40 -3.84 14.05
CA SER A 20 -2.16 -3.03 13.09
C SER A 20 -1.21 -2.08 12.36
N GLY A 21 -0.31 -2.64 11.56
CA GLY A 21 0.38 -1.86 10.53
C GLY A 21 -0.69 -1.31 9.60
N ASP A 22 -0.91 0.01 9.66
CA ASP A 22 -1.91 0.73 8.87
C ASP A 22 -1.56 0.58 7.39
N VAL A 23 -2.05 -0.49 6.76
CA VAL A 23 -2.11 -0.61 5.31
C VAL A 23 -2.93 0.58 4.84
N SER A 24 -2.44 1.30 3.84
CA SER A 24 -3.16 2.37 3.16
C SER A 24 -4.60 1.93 2.91
N THR A 25 -5.53 2.45 3.72
CA THR A 25 -6.85 1.86 3.93
C THR A 25 -7.72 1.79 2.68
N ASN A 26 -7.35 2.55 1.64
CA ASN A 26 -8.12 2.69 0.41
C ASN A 26 -7.52 1.94 -0.78
N VAL A 27 -6.50 1.11 -0.60
CA VAL A 27 -5.77 0.45 -1.69
C VAL A 27 -6.68 -0.31 -2.66
N LEU A 28 -7.70 -1.00 -2.15
CA LEU A 28 -8.66 -1.74 -2.99
C LEU A 28 -9.68 -0.84 -3.70
N SER A 29 -9.80 0.42 -3.28
CA SER A 29 -10.75 1.39 -3.82
C SER A 29 -10.17 2.26 -4.92
N VAL A 30 -8.85 2.21 -5.14
CA VAL A 30 -8.20 2.97 -6.22
C VAL A 30 -8.21 2.17 -7.50
N ASN A 31 -8.53 2.83 -8.61
CA ASN A 31 -8.38 2.24 -9.93
C ASN A 31 -6.94 2.45 -10.43
N TYR A 32 -6.25 1.34 -10.70
CA TYR A 32 -4.86 1.35 -11.18
C TYR A 32 -4.75 1.15 -12.70
N THR A 33 -5.86 0.82 -13.36
CA THR A 33 -5.89 0.49 -14.79
C THR A 33 -6.82 1.41 -15.57
N ASP A 34 -6.55 1.57 -16.86
CA ASP A 34 -7.45 2.26 -17.79
C ASP A 34 -8.61 1.36 -18.26
N GLU A 35 -9.44 1.87 -19.17
CA GLU A 35 -10.59 1.16 -19.75
C GLU A 35 -10.17 -0.05 -20.59
N GLN A 36 -8.92 -0.07 -21.04
CA GLN A 36 -8.30 -1.13 -21.85
C GLN A 36 -7.55 -2.15 -20.98
N GLY A 37 -7.58 -1.99 -19.66
CA GLY A 37 -6.89 -2.85 -18.70
C GLY A 37 -5.38 -2.66 -18.65
N GLN A 38 -4.85 -1.58 -19.22
CA GLN A 38 -3.44 -1.21 -19.08
C GLN A 38 -3.21 -0.48 -17.76
N LEU A 39 -2.05 -0.73 -17.15
CA LEU A 39 -1.63 -0.06 -15.92
C LEU A 39 -1.38 1.43 -16.17
N LEU A 40 -1.93 2.29 -15.32
CA LEU A 40 -1.67 3.71 -15.33
C LEU A 40 -0.24 4.01 -14.85
N ASP A 41 0.52 4.76 -15.65
CA ASP A 41 1.87 5.21 -15.28
C ASP A 41 1.90 6.19 -14.13
N THR A 42 0.84 6.99 -13.99
CA THR A 42 0.71 7.98 -12.93
C THR A 42 -0.63 7.85 -12.23
N LEU A 43 -0.60 7.89 -10.90
CA LEU A 43 -1.79 7.77 -10.07
C LEU A 43 -2.01 9.05 -9.25
N PRO A 44 -3.24 9.57 -9.19
CA PRO A 44 -3.54 10.75 -8.40
C PRO A 44 -3.50 10.45 -6.90
N VAL A 45 -2.82 11.31 -6.15
CA VAL A 45 -2.70 11.23 -4.69
C VAL A 45 -3.84 11.98 -4.02
N CYS A 46 -4.34 11.44 -2.91
CA CYS A 46 -5.34 12.12 -2.11
C CYS A 46 -4.72 13.33 -1.41
N ARG A 47 -5.16 14.53 -1.79
CA ARG A 47 -4.71 15.77 -1.16
C ARG A 47 -5.11 15.82 0.32
N ASP A 48 -6.34 15.45 0.63
CA ASP A 48 -6.88 15.54 1.99
C ASP A 48 -6.19 14.56 2.94
N PHE A 49 -5.76 13.40 2.43
CA PHE A 49 -5.01 12.42 3.21
C PHE A 49 -3.63 12.95 3.60
N LYS A 50 -2.96 13.68 2.70
CA LYS A 50 -1.69 14.35 3.01
C LYS A 50 -1.82 15.35 4.18
N TYR A 51 -3.00 15.92 4.38
CA TYR A 51 -3.29 16.83 5.50
C TYR A 51 -3.94 16.14 6.70
N GLY A 52 -4.16 14.80 6.66
CA GLY A 52 -4.82 14.05 7.73
C GLY A 52 -6.34 14.24 7.80
N GLU A 53 -6.94 14.87 6.79
CA GLU A 53 -8.37 15.23 6.74
C GLU A 53 -9.20 14.16 6.01
N CYS A 54 -8.57 13.28 5.22
CA CYS A 54 -9.29 12.21 4.52
C CYS A 54 -9.65 11.05 5.46
N LYS A 55 -10.94 10.89 5.74
CA LYS A 55 -11.50 9.76 6.51
C LYS A 55 -12.35 8.81 5.68
N ARG A 56 -12.31 8.94 4.34
CA ARG A 56 -13.13 8.14 3.43
C ARG A 56 -12.52 6.75 3.28
N PRO A 57 -13.22 5.66 3.67
CA PRO A 57 -12.69 4.31 3.50
C PRO A 57 -12.57 3.91 2.02
N ALA A 58 -13.48 4.42 1.18
CA ALA A 58 -13.48 4.19 -0.26
C ALA A 58 -12.94 5.41 -1.04
N CYS A 59 -11.76 5.90 -0.69
CA CYS A 59 -11.14 7.00 -1.41
C CYS A 59 -10.60 6.53 -2.77
N LYS A 60 -10.97 7.21 -3.85
CA LYS A 60 -10.51 6.91 -5.22
C LYS A 60 -9.07 7.36 -5.52
N TYR A 61 -8.45 8.09 -4.60
CA TYR A 61 -7.11 8.67 -4.74
C TYR A 61 -6.13 7.99 -3.79
N ILE A 62 -4.88 7.79 -4.20
CA ILE A 62 -3.88 7.05 -3.41
C ILE A 62 -3.63 7.72 -2.06
N HIS A 63 -3.70 6.93 -0.97
CA HIS A 63 -3.22 7.33 0.35
C HIS A 63 -1.77 6.86 0.50
N LEU A 64 -0.84 7.80 0.31
CA LEU A 64 0.59 7.55 0.36
C LEU A 64 1.10 7.80 1.79
N LEU A 65 1.68 6.78 2.42
CA LEU A 65 2.38 6.89 3.71
C LEU A 65 3.90 6.99 3.54
N ASP A 66 4.39 6.61 2.36
CA ASP A 66 5.80 6.56 2.03
C ASP A 66 6.34 7.94 1.62
N ASP A 67 7.15 8.57 2.49
CA ASP A 67 7.78 9.86 2.23
C ASP A 67 8.87 9.82 1.14
N HIS A 68 9.35 8.61 0.79
CA HIS A 68 10.43 8.43 -0.17
C HIS A 68 9.97 8.43 -1.63
N VAL A 69 8.65 8.37 -1.87
CA VAL A 69 8.07 8.37 -3.21
C VAL A 69 7.91 9.80 -3.72
N GLU A 70 8.35 10.05 -4.95
CA GLU A 70 8.29 11.36 -5.57
C GLU A 70 6.85 11.68 -6.02
N ILE A 71 6.34 12.84 -5.61
CA ILE A 71 5.02 13.34 -5.99
C ILE A 71 5.20 14.56 -6.91
N THR A 72 4.73 14.44 -8.15
CA THR A 72 4.78 15.50 -9.16
C THR A 72 3.36 15.84 -9.59
N ASP A 73 2.97 17.11 -9.54
CA ASP A 73 1.61 17.57 -9.89
C ASP A 73 0.49 16.80 -9.18
N MET A 74 0.70 16.49 -7.88
CA MET A 74 -0.20 15.66 -7.05
C MET A 74 -0.43 14.24 -7.60
N ARG A 75 0.51 13.73 -8.38
CA ARG A 75 0.50 12.37 -8.91
C ARG A 75 1.78 11.67 -8.53
N VAL A 76 1.68 10.38 -8.27
CA VAL A 76 2.84 9.49 -8.09
C VAL A 76 3.05 8.69 -9.36
N THR A 77 4.31 8.47 -9.72
CA THR A 77 4.66 7.60 -10.84
C THR A 77 4.80 6.16 -10.36
N VAL A 78 4.15 5.24 -11.05
CA VAL A 78 4.15 3.82 -10.69
C VAL A 78 5.46 3.14 -11.09
N CYS A 79 5.99 2.30 -10.21
CA CYS A 79 7.18 1.51 -10.50
C CYS A 79 6.83 0.29 -11.37
N ARG A 80 7.11 0.38 -12.67
CA ARG A 80 6.94 -0.74 -13.62
C ARG A 80 7.76 -1.98 -13.24
N ASP A 81 8.96 -1.77 -12.68
CA ASP A 81 9.82 -2.87 -12.21
C ASP A 81 9.20 -3.60 -11.01
N ALA A 82 8.53 -2.88 -10.11
CA ALA A 82 7.90 -3.47 -8.93
C ALA A 82 6.66 -4.29 -9.32
N VAL A 83 5.86 -3.78 -10.25
CA VAL A 83 4.72 -4.51 -10.81
C VAL A 83 5.17 -5.80 -11.51
N SER A 84 6.36 -5.79 -12.11
CA SER A 84 6.97 -6.97 -12.72
C SER A 84 7.71 -7.89 -11.72
N GLY A 85 7.78 -7.52 -10.43
CA GLY A 85 8.53 -8.24 -9.41
C GLY A 85 10.05 -8.16 -9.52
N LYS A 86 10.59 -7.22 -10.31
CA LYS A 86 12.02 -7.04 -10.58
C LYS A 86 12.65 -5.90 -9.77
N CYS A 87 11.85 -5.07 -9.12
CA CYS A 87 12.37 -3.98 -8.31
C CYS A 87 12.96 -4.52 -6.99
N LEU A 88 14.26 -4.30 -6.77
CA LEU A 88 14.99 -4.70 -5.56
C LEU A 88 15.45 -3.50 -4.71
N ARG A 89 14.97 -2.29 -5.03
CA ARG A 89 15.39 -1.07 -4.34
C ARG A 89 14.68 -0.96 -3.00
N ASN A 90 15.44 -0.79 -1.91
CA ASN A 90 14.89 -0.57 -0.56
C ASN A 90 14.16 0.78 -0.42
N SER A 91 14.56 1.80 -1.17
CA SER A 91 13.94 3.13 -1.21
C SER A 91 13.67 3.54 -2.66
N CYS A 92 12.61 2.98 -3.25
CA CYS A 92 12.28 3.27 -4.64
C CYS A 92 11.55 4.60 -4.75
N LYS A 93 12.09 5.55 -5.53
CA LYS A 93 11.43 6.84 -5.77
C LYS A 93 10.05 6.74 -6.44
N PHE A 94 9.72 5.57 -6.99
CA PHE A 94 8.47 5.29 -7.68
C PHE A 94 7.53 4.48 -6.78
N TYR A 95 6.23 4.73 -6.91
CA TYR A 95 5.20 4.08 -6.11
C TYR A 95 5.10 2.58 -6.42
N HIS A 96 5.21 1.74 -5.39
CA HIS A 96 4.98 0.30 -5.49
C HIS A 96 3.51 0.02 -5.16
N LEU A 97 2.80 -0.67 -6.05
CA LEU A 97 1.42 -1.04 -5.77
C LEU A 97 1.39 -2.06 -4.63
N PRO A 98 0.65 -1.80 -3.54
CA PRO A 98 0.49 -2.75 -2.44
C PRO A 98 -0.38 -3.96 -2.82
N ILE A 99 -1.09 -3.89 -3.95
CA ILE A 99 -1.76 -5.05 -4.56
C ILE A 99 -0.90 -5.62 -5.68
N VAL A 100 -0.62 -6.92 -5.59
CA VAL A 100 -0.11 -7.67 -6.73
C VAL A 100 -1.26 -7.76 -7.72
N LEU A 101 -1.26 -6.89 -8.74
CA LEU A 101 -2.23 -7.02 -9.82
C LEU A 101 -2.00 -8.39 -10.48
N PRO A 102 -3.08 -9.15 -10.80
CA PRO A 102 -3.00 -10.36 -11.59
C PRO A 102 -2.74 -9.98 -13.05
N HIS A 103 -1.57 -9.41 -13.33
CA HIS A 103 -1.08 -9.28 -14.69
C HIS A 103 -0.44 -10.62 -15.08
N PRO A 104 -0.64 -11.15 -16.30
CA PRO A 104 0.07 -12.34 -16.78
C PRO A 104 1.61 -12.33 -16.60
N ALA A 105 2.24 -11.17 -16.37
CA ALA A 105 3.68 -11.12 -16.05
C ALA A 105 4.03 -11.54 -14.61
N THR A 106 3.13 -11.44 -13.62
CA THR A 106 3.42 -11.83 -12.23
C THR A 106 3.30 -13.35 -12.01
N LEU A 107 2.52 -14.05 -12.84
CA LEU A 107 2.43 -15.53 -12.81
C LEU A 107 3.73 -16.23 -13.27
N ALA A 108 4.59 -15.54 -14.03
CA ALA A 108 5.85 -16.12 -14.52
C ALA A 108 6.96 -16.18 -13.45
N SER A 109 6.90 -15.35 -12.41
CA SER A 109 7.96 -15.27 -11.40
C SER A 109 7.78 -16.23 -10.21
N SER A 110 6.67 -16.96 -10.14
CA SER A 110 6.37 -17.90 -9.05
C SER A 110 6.66 -19.37 -9.37
N MET A 111 7.24 -19.69 -10.54
CA MET A 111 7.44 -21.08 -11.00
C MET A 111 8.91 -21.47 -11.26
N THR A 112 9.89 -20.90 -10.53
CA THR A 112 11.30 -21.32 -10.68
C THR A 112 12.00 -21.62 -9.36
N ARG A 113 11.40 -22.42 -8.49
CA ARG A 113 12.19 -23.13 -7.47
C ARG A 113 11.75 -24.56 -7.30
#